data_AF-A0A960KRV9-F1
#
_entry.id   AF-A0A960KRV9-F1
#
_cell.length_a   1.000
_cell.length_b   1.000
_cell.length_c   1.000
_cell.angle_alpha   90.00
_cell.angle_beta   90.00
_cell.angle_gamma   90.00
#
_symmetry.space_group_name_H-M   'P 1'
#
loop_
_entity.id
_entity.type
_entity.pdbx_description
1 polymer ?
#
loop_
_entity_poly.entity_id
_entity_poly.type
_entity_poly.pdbx_seq_one_letter_code
_entity_poly.pdbx_strand_id
1 'polypeptide(L)'
;GPRPLLMRYLPRYSREQSRRHERLPGVTGWAQVNGRNAIDWPSKFALDVWYIDNVSLLLDLRILVLTVWKLVRRDGITQPGEVTSSEFMGETQRPNGS
;
A
#
# COMPACT_ATOMS: atom_id res chain seq x y z
N GLY A 1 0.72 -3.49 9.08
CA GLY A 1 0.51 -2.04 9.02
C GLY A 1 0.92 -1.44 7.69
N PRO A 2 0.42 -0.22 7.36
CA PRO A 2 0.79 0.52 6.15
C PRO A 2 2.31 0.66 6.01
N ARG A 3 2.81 0.62 4.77
CA ARG A 3 4.26 0.73 4.52
C ARG A 3 4.70 2.19 4.70
N PRO A 4 5.86 2.47 5.34
CA PRO A 4 6.42 3.81 5.37
C PRO A 4 6.55 4.38 3.95
N LEU A 5 6.15 5.64 3.79
CA LEU A 5 6.36 6.39 2.55
C LEU A 5 7.28 7.59 2.83
N LEU A 6 7.80 8.18 1.75
CA LEU A 6 8.73 9.31 1.84
C LEU A 6 8.05 10.52 2.49
N MET A 7 8.77 11.19 3.40
CA MET A 7 8.25 12.36 4.12
C MET A 7 7.80 13.48 3.16
N ARG A 8 8.40 13.59 1.97
CA ARG A 8 8.00 14.56 0.94
C ARG A 8 6.54 14.44 0.47
N TYR A 9 5.86 13.33 0.79
CA TYR A 9 4.44 13.11 0.47
C TYR A 9 3.49 13.67 1.53
N LEU A 10 3.97 14.01 2.73
CA LEU A 10 3.17 14.63 3.80
C LEU A 10 2.28 15.78 3.31
N PRO A 11 2.78 16.78 2.55
CA PRO A 11 1.95 17.88 2.05
C PRO A 11 1.01 17.48 0.90
N ARG A 12 1.14 16.26 0.35
CA ARG A 12 0.37 15.79 -0.81
C ARG A 12 -0.85 14.94 -0.39
N TYR A 13 -0.95 14.58 0.89
CA TYR A 13 -2.06 13.76 1.38
C TYR A 13 -3.34 14.56 1.54
N SER A 14 -4.46 13.95 1.17
CA SER A 14 -5.76 14.37 1.70
C SER A 14 -5.91 13.98 3.17
N ARG A 15 -6.96 14.49 3.82
CA ARG A 15 -7.30 14.16 5.21
C ARG A 15 -7.50 12.65 5.40
N GLU A 16 -8.14 12.00 4.42
CA GLU A 16 -8.38 10.56 4.45
C GLU A 16 -7.08 9.77 4.26
N GLN A 17 -6.25 10.13 3.29
CA GLN A 17 -4.96 9.46 3.07
C GLN A 17 -4.03 9.62 4.28
N SER A 18 -4.10 10.76 4.98
CA SER A 18 -3.32 11.02 6.19
C SER A 18 -3.65 10.06 7.33
N ARG A 19 -4.85 9.46 7.35
CA ARG A 19 -5.26 8.45 8.35
C ARG A 19 -4.33 7.25 8.38
N ARG A 20 -3.60 6.98 7.28
CA ARG A 20 -2.56 5.92 7.23
C ARG A 20 -1.51 5.99 8.35
N HIS A 21 -1.34 7.16 8.98
CA HIS A 21 -0.40 7.38 10.09
C HIS A 21 -1.03 7.17 11.48
N GLU A 22 -2.32 6.84 11.59
CA GLU A 22 -3.01 6.56 12.86
C GLU A 22 -2.49 5.26 13.53
N ARG A 23 -1.77 4.42 12.79
CA ARG A 23 -1.21 3.16 13.29
C ARG A 23 0.26 3.04 12.92
N LEU A 24 0.99 2.28 13.74
CA LEU A 24 2.41 2.03 13.51
C LEU A 24 2.62 1.34 12.14
N PRO A 25 3.66 1.75 11.39
CA PRO A 25 4.01 1.10 10.15
C PRO A 25 4.40 -0.37 10.41
N GLY A 26 4.04 -1.26 9.48
CA GLY A 26 4.38 -2.68 9.57
C GLY A 26 5.39 -3.10 8.52
N VAL A 27 6.14 -4.17 8.81
CA VAL A 27 7.00 -4.86 7.83
C VAL A 27 6.14 -5.45 6.69
N THR A 28 4.89 -5.81 6.98
CA THR A 28 3.88 -6.28 6.01
C THR A 28 2.56 -5.51 6.19
N GLY A 29 1.88 -5.19 5.07
CA GLY A 29 0.62 -4.45 5.06
C GLY A 29 -0.40 -5.02 4.07
N TRP A 30 -1.68 -4.70 4.26
CA TRP A 30 -2.78 -5.20 3.44
C TRP A 30 -2.61 -4.86 1.95
N ALA A 31 -2.14 -3.65 1.63
CA ALA A 31 -1.81 -3.27 0.25
C ALA A 31 -0.69 -4.14 -0.39
N GLN A 32 0.26 -4.62 0.42
CA GLN A 32 1.37 -5.46 -0.04
C GLN A 32 0.92 -6.88 -0.42
N VAL A 33 -0.14 -7.40 0.20
CA VAL A 33 -0.69 -8.71 -0.17
C VAL A 33 -1.77 -8.63 -1.24
N ASN A 34 -2.38 -7.47 -1.49
CA ASN A 34 -3.46 -7.31 -2.49
C ASN A 34 -3.01 -6.71 -3.83
N GLY A 35 -1.84 -6.08 -3.94
CA GLY A 35 -1.40 -5.52 -5.23
C GLY A 35 0.08 -5.16 -5.36
N ARG A 36 0.79 -4.92 -4.24
CA ARG A 36 2.20 -4.45 -4.25
C ARG A 36 2.37 -3.21 -5.13
N ASN A 37 3.23 -3.29 -6.16
CA ASN A 37 3.53 -2.21 -7.08
C ASN A 37 2.61 -2.21 -8.31
N ALA A 38 1.73 -3.21 -8.46
CA ALA A 38 0.83 -3.34 -9.61
C ALA A 38 -0.47 -2.54 -9.46
N ILE A 39 -0.67 -1.89 -8.31
CA ILE A 39 -1.84 -1.04 -8.03
C ILE A 39 -1.43 0.43 -7.94
N ASP A 40 -2.33 1.31 -8.36
CA ASP A 40 -2.18 2.76 -8.33
C ASP A 40 -2.26 3.33 -6.91
N TRP A 41 -1.83 4.59 -6.76
CA TRP A 41 -1.78 5.30 -5.48
C TRP A 41 -3.14 5.37 -4.76
N PRO A 42 -4.24 5.81 -5.41
CA PRO A 42 -5.57 5.78 -4.80
C PRO A 42 -5.94 4.42 -4.23
N SER A 43 -5.81 3.34 -5.01
CA SER A 43 -6.10 1.97 -4.55
C SER A 43 -5.24 1.56 -3.37
N LYS A 44 -3.94 1.92 -3.40
CA LYS A 44 -3.01 1.64 -2.30
C LYS A 44 -3.42 2.36 -1.01
N PHE A 45 -3.81 3.62 -1.09
CA PHE A 45 -4.29 4.37 0.08
C PHE A 45 -5.62 3.83 0.60
N ALA A 46 -6.56 3.47 -0.28
CA ALA A 46 -7.81 2.84 0.12
C ALA A 46 -7.56 1.54 0.91
N LEU A 47 -6.61 0.71 0.48
CA LEU A 47 -6.22 -0.51 1.20
C LEU A 47 -5.52 -0.22 2.53
N ASP A 48 -4.70 0.84 2.62
CA ASP A 48 -4.07 1.27 3.87
C ASP A 48 -5.12 1.77 4.89
N VAL A 49 -6.10 2.58 4.45
CA VAL A 49 -7.20 3.08 5.28
C VAL A 49 -8.14 1.95 5.71
N TRP A 50 -8.52 1.07 4.78
CA TRP A 50 -9.34 -0.11 5.10
C TRP A 50 -8.68 -0.98 6.17
N TYR A 51 -7.37 -1.18 6.09
CA TYR A 51 -6.64 -1.95 7.09
C TYR A 51 -6.73 -1.30 8.47
N ILE A 52 -6.61 0.03 8.57
CA ILE A 52 -6.73 0.75 9.84
C ILE A 52 -8.11 0.56 10.45
N ASP A 53 -9.15 0.63 9.61
CA ASP A 53 -10.53 0.48 10.04
C ASP A 53 -10.89 -0.97 10.43
N ASN A 54 -10.17 -1.97 9.92
CA ASN A 54 -10.48 -3.40 10.09
C ASN A 54 -9.39 -4.19 10.84
N VAL A 55 -8.43 -3.50 11.48
CA VAL A 55 -7.29 -4.14 12.12
C VAL A 55 -7.75 -5.11 13.21
N SER A 56 -7.30 -6.36 13.11
CA SER A 56 -7.57 -7.42 14.07
C SER A 56 -6.44 -8.45 14.05
N LEU A 57 -6.27 -9.19 15.15
CA LEU A 57 -5.23 -10.23 15.24
C LEU A 57 -5.38 -11.30 14.14
N LEU A 58 -6.62 -11.66 13.80
CA LEU A 58 -6.91 -12.60 12.73
C LEU A 58 -6.50 -12.06 11.36
N LEU A 59 -6.75 -10.78 11.10
CA LEU A 59 -6.33 -10.13 9.86
C LEU A 59 -4.80 -10.08 9.74
N ASP A 60 -4.10 -9.77 10.82
CA ASP A 60 -2.63 -9.76 10.82
C ASP A 60 -2.05 -11.16 10.58
N LEU A 61 -2.62 -12.20 11.19
CA LEU A 61 -2.22 -13.59 10.93
C LEU A 61 -2.45 -13.97 9.46
N ARG A 62 -3.59 -13.56 8.88
CA ARG A 62 -3.90 -13.76 7.46
C ARG A 62 -2.87 -13.06 6.56
N ILE A 63 -2.50 -11.82 6.87
CA ILE A 63 -1.48 -11.07 6.12
C ILE A 63 -0.13 -11.80 6.16
N LEU A 64 0.25 -12.34 7.32
CA LEU A 64 1.50 -13.07 7.49
C LEU A 64 1.52 -14.34 6.62
N VAL A 65 0.46 -15.16 6.67
CA VAL A 65 0.33 -16.37 5.84
C VAL A 65 0.39 -16.04 4.35
N LEU A 66 -0.36 -15.03 3.90
CA LEU A 66 -0.34 -14.60 2.50
C LEU A 66 1.04 -14.08 2.08
N THR A 67 1.75 -13.39 2.98
CA THR A 67 3.10 -12.91 2.71
C THR A 67 4.05 -14.08 2.49
N VAL A 68 4.07 -15.06 3.40
CA VAL A 68 4.90 -16.27 3.28
C VAL A 68 4.57 -17.03 2.00
N TRP A 69 3.29 -17.22 1.71
CA TRP A 69 2.84 -17.92 0.50
C TRP A 69 3.33 -17.23 -0.78
N LYS A 70 3.25 -15.90 -0.87
CA LYS A 70 3.76 -15.16 -2.03
C LYS A 70 5.29 -15.24 -2.15
N LEU A 71 6.02 -15.31 -1.04
CA LEU A 71 7.47 -15.51 -1.06
C LEU A 71 7.84 -16.91 -1.58
N VAL A 72 7.13 -17.94 -1.12
CA VAL A 72 7.35 -19.34 -1.56
C VAL A 72 7.04 -19.50 -3.05
N ARG A 73 5.96 -18.89 -3.55
CA ARG A 73 5.60 -18.94 -4.97
C ARG A 73 6.49 -18.07 -5.87
N ARG A 74 7.36 -17.23 -5.29
CA ARG A 74 8.11 -16.16 -5.99
C ARG A 74 7.21 -15.23 -6.81
N ASP A 75 5.91 -15.20 -6.52
CA ASP A 75 4.94 -14.34 -7.20
C ASP A 75 5.32 -12.88 -6.94
N GLY A 76 5.74 -12.20 -8.01
CA GLY A 76 6.18 -10.80 -8.00
C GLY A 76 7.59 -10.54 -7.46
N ILE A 77 8.49 -11.53 -7.49
CA ILE A 77 9.94 -11.36 -7.19
C ILE A 77 10.78 -11.27 -8.48
N THR A 78 10.26 -11.74 -9.62
CA THR A 78 10.93 -11.65 -10.92
C THR A 78 10.23 -10.64 -11.82
N GLN A 79 10.66 -9.38 -11.76
CA GLN A 79 10.57 -8.48 -12.92
C GLN A 79 11.97 -7.90 -13.15
N PRO A 80 12.71 -8.36 -14.17
CA PRO A 80 13.90 -7.67 -14.63
C PRO A 80 13.45 -6.33 -15.22
N GLY A 81 13.83 -5.22 -14.58
CA GLY A 81 13.43 -3.87 -14.98
C GLY A 81 12.51 -3.21 -13.94
N GLU A 82 13.04 -2.22 -13.26
CA GLU A 82 12.38 -1.38 -12.26
C GLU A 82 10.94 -1.01 -12.63
N VAL A 83 9.98 -1.57 -11.90
CA VAL A 83 8.71 -0.88 -11.62
C VAL A 83 8.74 -0.47 -10.16
N THR A 84 9.62 0.48 -9.84
CA THR A 84 9.36 1.36 -8.71
C THR A 84 8.04 2.07 -9.03
N SER A 85 7.00 1.90 -8.21
CA SER A 85 5.75 2.63 -8.38
C SER A 85 6.06 4.11 -8.63
N SER A 86 5.40 4.71 -9.62
CA SER A 86 5.57 6.12 -9.98
C SER A 86 5.50 7.02 -8.74
N GLU A 87 6.18 8.16 -8.77
CA GLU A 87 6.14 9.09 -7.64
C GLU A 87 4.70 9.52 -7.33
N PHE A 88 4.34 9.57 -6.04
CA PHE A 88 3.02 10.05 -5.63
C PHE A 88 2.93 11.56 -5.77
N MET A 89 2.15 12.06 -6.72
CA MET A 89 2.02 13.51 -7.00
C MET A 89 0.86 14.21 -6.28
N GLY A 90 0.13 13.52 -5.39
CA GLY A 90 -1.10 14.05 -4.76
C GLY A 90 -2.37 13.73 -5.56
N GLU A 91 -3.53 14.19 -5.07
CA GLU A 91 -4.84 13.94 -5.71
C GLU A 91 -5.04 14.64 -7.07
N THR A 92 -4.09 15.46 -7.53
CA THR A 92 -4.18 16.22 -8.79
C THR A 92 -3.81 15.42 -10.04
N GLN A 93 -3.91 14.09 -10.03
CA GLN A 93 -3.85 13.28 -11.25
C GLN A 93 -5.11 12.44 -11.42
N ARG A 94 -6.25 13.13 -11.52
CA ARG A 94 -7.26 12.69 -12.50
C ARG A 94 -6.74 13.16 -13.86
N PRO A 95 -6.40 12.28 -14.81
CA PRO A 95 -6.38 12.74 -16.19
C PRO A 95 -7.81 13.19 -16.49
N ASN A 96 -7.99 14.49 -16.69
CA ASN A 96 -9.12 14.96 -17.48
C ASN A 96 -8.97 14.34 -18.87
N GLY A 97 -9.88 13.44 -19.25
CA GLY A 97 -9.96 12.80 -20.55
C GLY A 97 -10.41 11.34 -20.39
N SER A 98 -11.61 10.92 -20.77
CA SER A 98 -12.51 11.43 -21.82
C SER A 98 -13.97 11.32 -21.41
#